data_AF-A0A7Y0L7I7-F1
#
_entry.id   AF-A0A7Y0L7I7-F1
#
_cell.length_a   1.000
_cell.length_b   1.000
_cell.length_c   1.000
_cell.angle_alpha   90.00
_cell.angle_beta   90.00
_cell.angle_gamma   90.00
#
_symmetry.space_group_name_H-M   'P 1'
#
loop_
_entity.id
_entity.type
_entity.pdbx_description
1 polymer ?
#
loop_
_entity_poly.entity_id
_entity_poly.type
_entity_poly.pdbx_seq_one_letter_code
_entity_poly.pdbx_strand_id
1 'polypeptide(L)'
;MSWFTTLVLIPPDTPEDGVLDAVAALLAPFDSNRTVAPYTEPCFCVETDSLSRPDPACPECGGTGQIHTTVNPRGYWESWRIGGGTCEDWLGPTHAMRAGDAADADKIPFALVTPDGAWYGGWHSLFKGAAWEVEALRLLRHYADAIAVACTLHD
;
A
#
# COMPACT_ATOMS: atom_id res chain seq x y z
N MET A 1 8.84 9.66 3.61
CA MET A 1 9.79 10.00 2.53
C MET A 1 10.83 8.92 2.34
N SER A 2 10.36 7.76 1.91
CA SER A 2 11.10 6.59 1.49
C SER A 2 10.45 6.09 0.20
N TRP A 3 11.28 5.65 -0.73
CA TRP A 3 10.82 4.97 -1.93
C TRP A 3 10.74 3.48 -1.67
N PHE A 4 9.69 2.82 -2.15
CA PHE A 4 9.52 1.38 -1.96
C PHE A 4 8.83 0.70 -3.14
N THR A 5 9.11 -0.59 -3.29
CA THR A 5 8.59 -1.43 -4.36
C THR A 5 7.29 -2.10 -3.94
N THR A 6 6.22 -1.87 -4.71
CA THR A 6 4.92 -2.49 -4.54
C THR A 6 4.57 -3.32 -5.78
N LEU A 7 4.10 -4.54 -5.60
CA LEU A 7 3.47 -5.29 -6.69
C LEU A 7 1.98 -4.99 -6.73
N VAL A 8 1.47 -4.61 -7.89
CA VAL A 8 0.04 -4.46 -8.14
C VAL A 8 -0.40 -5.60 -9.05
N LEU A 9 -1.32 -6.42 -8.55
CA LEU A 9 -1.84 -7.58 -9.27
C LEU A 9 -3.09 -7.17 -10.04
N ILE A 10 -3.02 -7.22 -11.36
CA ILE A 10 -4.13 -6.88 -12.27
C ILE A 10 -4.65 -8.15 -12.98
N PRO A 11 -5.90 -8.14 -13.49
CA PRO A 11 -6.47 -9.28 -14.21
C PRO A 11 -5.59 -9.76 -15.38
N PRO A 12 -5.50 -11.09 -15.63
CA PRO A 12 -4.67 -11.67 -16.69
C PRO A 12 -5.03 -11.23 -18.11
N ASP A 13 -6.28 -10.82 -18.31
CA ASP A 13 -6.85 -10.39 -19.58
C ASP A 13 -6.77 -8.86 -19.77
N THR A 14 -6.05 -8.15 -18.89
CA THR A 14 -5.82 -6.71 -19.04
C THR A 14 -5.00 -6.46 -20.31
N PRO A 15 -5.50 -5.67 -21.28
CA PRO A 15 -4.74 -5.36 -22.49
C PRO A 15 -3.53 -4.48 -22.14
N GLU A 16 -2.47 -4.57 -22.95
CA GLU A 16 -1.20 -3.89 -22.69
C GLU A 16 -1.35 -2.37 -22.53
N ASP A 17 -2.21 -1.74 -23.34
CA ASP A 17 -2.52 -0.31 -23.25
C ASP A 17 -3.42 0.05 -22.06
N GLY A 18 -4.06 -0.93 -21.42
CA GLY A 18 -4.88 -0.77 -20.22
C GLY A 18 -4.15 -1.00 -18.89
N VAL A 19 -2.88 -1.42 -18.92
CA VAL A 19 -2.11 -1.75 -17.69
C VAL A 19 -2.01 -0.54 -16.76
N LEU A 20 -1.69 0.64 -17.30
CA LEU A 20 -1.54 1.85 -16.49
C LEU A 20 -2.84 2.21 -15.76
N ASP A 21 -3.97 2.15 -16.47
CA ASP A 21 -5.28 2.47 -15.91
C ASP A 21 -5.71 1.46 -14.84
N ALA A 22 -5.46 0.17 -15.07
CA ALA A 22 -5.73 -0.89 -14.10
C ALA A 22 -4.92 -0.70 -12.80
N VAL A 23 -3.62 -0.39 -12.92
CA VAL A 23 -2.76 -0.09 -11.79
C VAL A 23 -3.23 1.17 -11.06
N ALA A 24 -3.51 2.24 -11.80
CA ALA A 24 -4.00 3.50 -11.23
C ALA A 24 -5.30 3.29 -10.45
N ALA A 25 -6.24 2.53 -11.00
CA ALA A 25 -7.53 2.24 -10.35
C ALA A 25 -7.35 1.49 -9.01
N LEU A 26 -6.44 0.52 -8.95
CA LEU A 26 -6.16 -0.24 -7.73
C LEU A 26 -5.38 0.57 -6.69
N LEU A 27 -4.51 1.49 -7.11
CA LEU A 27 -3.74 2.34 -6.19
C LEU A 27 -4.53 3.56 -5.69
N ALA A 28 -5.51 4.06 -6.45
CA ALA A 28 -6.26 5.29 -6.15
C ALA A 28 -6.92 5.36 -4.75
N PRO A 29 -7.39 4.25 -4.13
CA PRO A 29 -7.89 4.29 -2.76
C PRO A 29 -6.80 4.56 -1.71
N PHE A 30 -5.52 4.37 -2.05
CA PHE A 30 -4.38 4.43 -1.14
C PHE A 30 -3.52 5.70 -1.32
N ASP A 31 -3.98 6.65 -2.14
CA ASP A 31 -3.36 7.96 -2.30
C ASP A 31 -3.53 8.78 -1.00
N SER A 32 -2.42 9.16 -0.37
CA SER A 32 -2.39 9.99 0.83
C SER A 32 -2.92 11.41 0.57
N ASN A 33 -2.82 11.90 -0.66
CA ASN A 33 -3.34 13.20 -1.08
C ASN A 33 -4.85 13.16 -1.42
N ARG A 34 -5.47 11.97 -1.40
CA ARG A 34 -6.90 11.85 -1.63
C ARG A 34 -7.68 12.53 -0.52
N THR A 35 -8.45 13.54 -0.88
CA THR A 35 -9.42 14.15 0.04
C THR A 35 -10.57 13.17 0.29
N VAL A 36 -10.81 12.85 1.55
CA VAL A 36 -11.98 12.06 1.98
C VAL A 36 -12.98 12.93 2.74
N ALA A 37 -14.20 12.42 2.89
CA ALA A 37 -15.20 13.10 3.71
C ALA A 37 -14.66 13.26 5.15
N PRO A 38 -14.90 14.41 5.80
CA PRO A 38 -14.44 14.63 7.16
C PRO A 38 -14.92 13.53 8.10
N TYR A 39 -14.02 13.02 8.93
CA TYR A 39 -14.35 12.05 9.97
C TYR A 39 -13.62 12.39 11.27
N THR A 40 -14.08 11.77 12.34
CA THR A 40 -13.53 11.96 13.68
C THR A 40 -12.66 10.77 14.05
N GLU A 41 -11.44 11.04 14.52
CA GLU A 41 -10.52 10.01 15.02
C GLU A 41 -9.96 10.41 16.40
N PRO A 42 -9.46 9.43 17.19
CA PRO A 42 -8.78 9.71 18.44
C PRO A 42 -7.59 10.64 18.21
N CYS A 43 -7.44 11.64 19.07
CA CYS A 43 -6.24 12.46 19.07
C CYS A 43 -5.04 11.65 19.59
N PHE A 44 -3.86 11.88 19.01
CA PHE A 44 -2.62 11.25 19.44
C PHE A 44 -2.34 11.38 20.95
N CYS A 45 -2.80 12.47 21.60
CA CYS A 45 -2.64 12.66 23.05
C CYS A 45 -3.37 11.62 23.92
N VAL A 46 -4.29 10.83 23.33
CA VAL A 46 -5.03 9.77 24.02
C VAL A 46 -4.26 8.45 24.07
N GLU A 47 -3.39 8.18 23.08
CA GLU A 47 -2.70 6.89 22.96
C GLU A 47 -1.37 6.82 23.72
N THR A 48 -0.79 7.97 24.08
CA THR A 48 0.52 8.02 24.74
C THR A 48 0.49 7.70 26.23
N ASP A 49 -0.68 7.70 26.87
CA ASP A 49 -0.77 7.43 28.31
C ASP A 49 -1.91 6.45 28.63
N SER A 50 -1.52 5.25 29.05
CA SER A 50 -2.40 4.13 29.45
C SER A 50 -3.37 4.43 30.61
N LEU A 51 -3.41 5.67 31.10
CA LEU A 51 -4.28 6.18 32.16
C LEU A 51 -5.25 7.29 31.67
N SER A 52 -5.71 7.20 30.42
CA SER A 52 -7.06 7.55 29.97
C SER A 52 -7.67 8.87 30.46
N ARG A 53 -7.02 10.01 30.19
CA ARG A 53 -7.70 11.30 29.94
C ARG A 53 -6.94 12.07 28.86
N PRO A 54 -7.63 12.62 27.85
CA PRO A 54 -7.00 13.52 26.90
C PRO A 54 -6.35 14.69 27.64
N ASP A 55 -5.17 15.12 27.19
CA ASP A 55 -4.55 16.32 27.73
C ASP A 55 -5.50 17.53 27.52
N PRO A 56 -6.01 18.17 28.59
CA PRO A 56 -6.93 19.29 28.48
C PRO A 56 -6.32 20.51 27.79
N ALA A 57 -4.98 20.59 27.72
CA ALA A 57 -4.25 21.66 27.03
C ALA A 57 -3.79 21.26 25.62
N CYS A 58 -4.20 20.09 25.10
CA CYS A 58 -3.78 19.62 23.79
C CYS A 58 -4.21 20.61 22.69
N PRO A 59 -3.27 21.17 21.89
CA PRO A 59 -3.58 22.17 20.88
C PRO A 59 -4.39 21.61 19.70
N GLU A 60 -4.35 20.30 19.48
CA GLU A 60 -5.05 19.68 18.36
C GLU A 60 -6.51 19.36 18.67
N CYS A 61 -6.78 18.76 19.85
CA CYS A 61 -8.14 18.36 20.22
C CYS A 61 -8.82 19.28 21.23
N GLY A 62 -8.12 20.27 21.78
CA GLY A 62 -8.66 21.19 22.80
C GLY A 62 -9.17 20.46 24.05
N GLY A 63 -8.53 19.35 24.43
CA GLY A 63 -8.93 18.53 25.58
C GLY A 63 -10.07 17.54 25.34
N THR A 64 -10.61 17.46 24.11
CA THR A 64 -11.70 16.52 23.79
C THR A 64 -11.22 15.09 23.57
N GLY A 65 -9.94 14.92 23.21
CA GLY A 65 -9.37 13.63 22.81
C GLY A 65 -9.77 13.18 21.41
N GLN A 66 -10.43 14.04 20.63
CA GLN A 66 -10.83 13.74 19.25
C GLN A 66 -10.43 14.87 18.31
N ILE A 67 -10.04 14.51 17.10
CA ILE A 67 -9.75 15.47 16.02
C ILE A 67 -10.68 15.21 14.84
N HIS A 68 -10.96 16.26 14.08
CA HIS A 68 -11.73 16.18 12.84
C HIS A 68 -10.75 16.33 11.68
N THR A 69 -10.67 15.32 10.82
CA THR A 69 -9.67 15.26 9.75
C THR A 69 -10.31 14.87 8.42
N THR A 70 -9.59 15.18 7.34
CA THR A 70 -9.90 14.75 5.96
C THR A 70 -8.75 13.95 5.36
N VAL A 71 -7.77 13.56 6.17
CA VAL A 71 -6.63 12.72 5.76
C VAL A 71 -7.15 11.35 5.33
N ASN A 72 -6.63 10.78 4.25
CA ASN A 72 -7.05 9.43 3.85
C ASN A 72 -6.52 8.39 4.85
N PRO A 73 -7.38 7.70 5.62
CA PRO A 73 -6.92 6.68 6.58
C PRO A 73 -6.31 5.45 5.91
N ARG A 74 -6.47 5.32 4.58
CA ARG A 74 -5.85 4.28 3.74
C ARG A 74 -4.65 4.81 2.96
N GLY A 75 -4.22 6.05 3.20
CA GLY A 75 -3.11 6.68 2.51
C GLY A 75 -1.78 5.97 2.80
N TYR A 76 -1.12 5.47 1.76
CA TYR A 76 0.19 4.83 1.83
C TYR A 76 1.24 5.49 0.92
N TRP A 77 0.85 6.36 -0.01
CA TRP A 77 1.76 6.98 -0.97
C TRP A 77 1.30 8.39 -1.38
N GLU A 78 2.24 9.24 -1.76
CA GLU A 78 2.01 10.58 -2.32
C GLU A 78 2.26 10.64 -3.83
N SER A 79 3.10 9.75 -4.35
CA SER A 79 3.31 9.56 -5.80
C SER A 79 3.71 8.12 -6.13
N TRP A 80 3.50 7.71 -7.39
CA TRP A 80 3.88 6.39 -7.88
C TRP A 80 4.20 6.40 -9.38
N ARG A 81 4.89 5.35 -9.84
CA ARG A 81 5.09 5.03 -11.26
C ARG A 81 5.31 3.53 -11.44
N ILE A 82 5.03 3.01 -12.64
CA ILE A 82 5.44 1.65 -13.04
C ILE A 82 6.95 1.66 -13.30
N GLY A 83 7.67 0.65 -12.80
CA GLY A 83 9.12 0.60 -12.87
C GLY A 83 9.80 1.77 -12.15
N GLY A 84 11.00 2.15 -12.59
CA GLY A 84 11.73 3.26 -12.00
C GLY A 84 12.33 2.93 -10.64
N GLY A 85 13.35 3.68 -10.22
CA GLY A 85 13.77 3.75 -8.82
C GLY A 85 14.07 2.39 -8.18
N THR A 86 13.28 1.98 -7.18
CA THR A 86 13.53 0.78 -6.38
C THR A 86 13.13 -0.52 -7.07
N CYS A 87 12.44 -0.47 -8.21
CA CYS A 87 12.05 -1.66 -8.97
C CYS A 87 12.48 -1.65 -10.44
N GLU A 88 13.42 -0.76 -10.81
CA GLU A 88 14.02 -0.75 -12.16
C GLU A 88 14.50 -2.16 -12.52
N ASP A 89 14.00 -2.69 -13.64
CA ASP A 89 14.26 -4.05 -14.15
C ASP A 89 14.03 -5.21 -13.18
N TRP A 90 13.37 -4.98 -12.03
CA TRP A 90 13.24 -6.00 -11.00
C TRP A 90 12.39 -7.20 -11.45
N LEU A 91 11.37 -6.95 -12.27
CA LEU A 91 10.58 -7.97 -12.98
C LEU A 91 10.95 -8.08 -14.47
N GLY A 92 12.13 -7.59 -14.87
CA GLY A 92 12.53 -7.48 -16.26
C GLY A 92 12.08 -6.15 -16.93
N PRO A 93 12.32 -6.01 -18.25
CA PRO A 93 12.25 -4.73 -18.96
C PRO A 93 10.82 -4.19 -19.13
N THR A 94 9.81 -5.05 -19.01
CA THR A 94 8.39 -4.66 -19.03
C THR A 94 7.88 -4.26 -17.64
N HIS A 95 8.69 -4.47 -16.59
CA HIS A 95 8.32 -4.33 -15.19
C HIS A 95 7.08 -5.14 -14.79
N ALA A 96 6.74 -6.17 -15.56
CA ALA A 96 5.56 -7.00 -15.34
C ALA A 96 5.82 -8.45 -15.75
N MET A 97 5.26 -9.39 -14.98
CA MET A 97 5.25 -10.83 -15.28
C MET A 97 4.03 -11.48 -14.62
N ARG A 98 3.79 -12.78 -14.85
CA ARG A 98 2.75 -13.48 -14.10
C ARG A 98 3.11 -13.54 -12.63
N ALA A 99 2.12 -13.41 -11.75
CA ALA A 99 2.34 -13.46 -10.31
C ALA A 99 2.90 -14.81 -9.86
N GLY A 100 2.52 -15.91 -10.52
CA GLY A 100 3.12 -17.23 -10.28
C GLY A 100 4.62 -17.26 -10.59
N ASP A 101 5.01 -16.69 -11.73
CA ASP A 101 6.43 -16.60 -12.13
C ASP A 101 7.22 -15.70 -11.15
N ALA A 102 6.60 -14.62 -10.66
CA ALA A 102 7.19 -13.78 -9.62
C ALA A 102 7.39 -14.56 -8.31
N ALA A 103 6.44 -15.42 -7.92
CA ALA A 103 6.58 -16.29 -6.74
C ALA A 103 7.68 -17.33 -6.92
N ASP A 104 7.79 -17.95 -8.10
CA ASP A 104 8.82 -18.96 -8.38
C ASP A 104 10.22 -18.35 -8.51
N ALA A 105 10.31 -17.06 -8.82
CA ALA A 105 11.54 -16.28 -8.83
C ALA A 105 11.84 -15.56 -7.49
N ASP A 106 11.11 -15.88 -6.41
CA ASP A 106 11.24 -15.28 -5.08
C ASP A 106 11.23 -13.73 -5.09
N LYS A 107 10.36 -13.14 -5.92
CA LYS A 107 10.19 -11.68 -6.02
C LYS A 107 9.28 -11.16 -4.91
N ILE A 108 9.87 -10.93 -3.74
CA ILE A 108 9.15 -10.46 -2.56
C ILE A 108 9.17 -8.92 -2.49
N PRO A 109 8.01 -8.24 -2.68
CA PRO A 109 7.97 -6.79 -2.63
C PRO A 109 7.89 -6.27 -1.20
N PHE A 110 7.98 -4.94 -1.03
CA PHE A 110 7.70 -4.30 0.26
C PHE A 110 6.20 -4.33 0.59
N ALA A 111 5.35 -4.15 -0.42
CA ALA A 111 3.89 -4.23 -0.32
C ALA A 111 3.28 -4.89 -1.57
N LEU A 112 2.03 -5.34 -1.45
CA LEU A 112 1.30 -5.97 -2.54
C LEU A 112 -0.16 -5.51 -2.53
N VAL A 113 -0.69 -5.17 -3.71
CA VAL A 113 -2.11 -4.88 -3.92
C VAL A 113 -2.72 -5.99 -4.76
N THR A 114 -3.76 -6.64 -4.23
CA THR A 114 -4.44 -7.76 -4.89
C THR A 114 -5.52 -7.27 -5.86
N PRO A 115 -6.00 -8.12 -6.81
CA PRO A 115 -6.97 -7.71 -7.82
C PRO A 115 -8.33 -7.25 -7.26
N ASP A 116 -8.68 -7.68 -6.06
CA ASP A 116 -9.87 -7.25 -5.31
C ASP A 116 -9.66 -5.92 -4.54
N GLY A 117 -8.48 -5.27 -4.68
CA GLY A 117 -8.20 -3.95 -4.13
C GLY A 117 -7.78 -3.95 -2.65
N ALA A 118 -7.33 -5.08 -2.13
CA ALA A 118 -6.76 -5.16 -0.78
C ALA A 118 -5.24 -4.92 -0.79
N TRP A 119 -4.75 -4.17 0.20
CA TRP A 119 -3.34 -3.86 0.39
C TRP A 119 -2.74 -4.74 1.49
N TYR A 120 -1.58 -5.31 1.21
CA TYR A 120 -0.81 -6.14 2.13
C TYR A 120 0.64 -5.66 2.20
N GLY A 121 1.30 -5.92 3.34
CA GLY A 121 2.69 -5.51 3.52
C GLY A 121 2.86 -4.02 3.86
N GLY A 122 4.10 -3.57 3.81
CA GLY A 122 4.51 -2.22 4.15
C GLY A 122 4.62 -1.90 5.64
N TRP A 123 4.81 -0.61 5.97
CA TRP A 123 5.08 -0.14 7.34
C TRP A 123 3.96 -0.46 8.33
N HIS A 124 2.71 -0.50 7.86
CA HIS A 124 1.53 -0.71 8.70
C HIS A 124 1.03 -2.17 8.72
N SER A 125 1.73 -3.09 8.03
CA SER A 125 1.35 -4.51 8.02
C SER A 125 1.62 -5.23 9.34
N LEU A 126 0.72 -6.14 9.71
CA LEU A 126 0.86 -7.11 10.81
C LEU A 126 1.98 -8.12 10.56
N PHE A 127 2.26 -8.43 9.29
CA PHE A 127 3.35 -9.32 8.88
C PHE A 127 4.62 -8.52 8.61
N LYS A 128 5.75 -8.96 9.17
CA LYS A 128 7.09 -8.38 9.00
C LYS A 128 8.12 -9.48 8.74
N GLY A 129 9.22 -9.14 8.06
CA GLY A 129 10.35 -10.05 7.81
C GLY A 129 9.90 -11.38 7.20
N ALA A 130 10.38 -12.51 7.73
CA ALA A 130 10.06 -13.84 7.22
C ALA A 130 8.55 -14.16 7.19
N ALA A 131 7.75 -13.60 8.12
CA ALA A 131 6.30 -13.81 8.08
C ALA A 131 5.66 -13.10 6.87
N TRP A 132 6.20 -11.94 6.49
CA TRP A 132 5.78 -11.25 5.28
C TRP A 132 6.22 -11.99 4.02
N GLU A 133 7.44 -12.53 4.00
CA GLU A 133 7.94 -13.32 2.87
C GLU A 133 7.01 -14.51 2.55
N VAL A 134 6.63 -15.28 3.58
CA VAL A 134 5.70 -16.40 3.44
C VAL A 134 4.34 -15.94 2.91
N GLU A 135 3.80 -14.85 3.47
CA GLU A 135 2.49 -14.34 3.07
C GLU A 135 2.48 -13.75 1.66
N ALA A 136 3.52 -13.00 1.28
CA ALA A 136 3.67 -12.44 -0.06
C ALA A 136 3.73 -13.56 -1.11
N LEU A 137 4.53 -14.60 -0.88
CA LEU A 137 4.60 -15.76 -1.77
C LEU A 137 3.28 -16.53 -1.82
N ARG A 138 2.56 -16.65 -0.69
CA ARG A 138 1.22 -17.26 -0.65
C ARG A 138 0.23 -16.47 -1.51
N LEU A 139 0.23 -15.14 -1.42
CA LEU A 139 -0.64 -14.27 -2.21
C LEU A 139 -0.31 -14.33 -3.70
N LEU A 140 0.97 -14.26 -4.08
CA LEU A 140 1.39 -14.39 -5.46
C LEU A 140 1.00 -15.74 -6.07
N ARG A 141 1.14 -16.84 -5.32
CA ARG A 141 0.68 -18.18 -5.74
C ARG A 141 -0.84 -18.29 -5.79
N HIS A 142 -1.56 -17.61 -4.89
CA HIS A 142 -3.02 -17.60 -4.91
C HIS A 142 -3.57 -16.91 -6.16
N TYR A 143 -2.91 -15.82 -6.58
CA TYR A 143 -3.24 -15.06 -7.78
C TYR A 143 -2.31 -15.40 -8.95
N ALA A 144 -1.85 -16.65 -9.08
CA ALA A 144 -0.77 -17.03 -9.99
C ALA A 144 -0.96 -16.61 -11.45
N ASP A 145 -2.21 -16.55 -11.92
CA ASP A 145 -2.55 -16.14 -13.29
C ASP A 145 -2.52 -14.63 -13.49
N ALA A 146 -2.70 -13.82 -12.44
CA ALA A 146 -2.69 -12.37 -12.51
C ALA A 146 -1.36 -11.83 -13.05
N ILE A 147 -1.40 -10.64 -13.64
CA ILE A 147 -0.20 -9.91 -14.03
C ILE A 147 0.28 -9.14 -12.80
N ALA A 148 1.48 -9.44 -12.32
CA ALA A 148 2.15 -8.66 -11.30
C ALA A 148 2.93 -7.52 -11.96
N VAL A 149 2.58 -6.28 -11.63
CA VAL A 149 3.24 -5.07 -12.13
C VAL A 149 4.05 -4.44 -11.00
N ALA A 150 5.35 -4.25 -11.23
CA ALA A 150 6.23 -3.58 -10.27
C ALA A 150 6.07 -2.07 -10.35
N CYS A 151 5.71 -1.48 -9.22
CA CYS A 151 5.53 -0.04 -9.06
C CYS A 151 6.47 0.48 -7.99
N THR A 152 7.07 1.64 -8.27
CA THR A 152 7.83 2.42 -7.30
C THR A 152 6.93 3.50 -6.72
N LEU A 153 6.73 3.45 -5.41
CA LEU A 153 5.89 4.37 -4.64
C LEU A 153 6.76 5.23 -3.71
N HIS A 154 6.30 6.45 -3.42
CA HIS A 154 6.89 7.38 -2.47
C HIS A 154 5.88 7.77 -1.40
N ASP A 155 6.27 7.72 -0.12
CA ASP A 155 5.48 8.17 1.04
C ASP A 155 5.95 9.50 1.66
#